data_AF-A0A1V3N180-F1
#
_entry.id   AF-A0A1V3N180-F1
#
_cell.length_a   1.000
_cell.length_b   1.000
_cell.length_c   1.000
_cell.angle_alpha   90.00
_cell.angle_beta   90.00
_cell.angle_gamma   90.00
#
_symmetry.space_group_name_H-M   'P 1'
#
loop_
_entity.id
_entity.type
_entity.pdbx_description
1 polymer ?
#
loop_
_entity_poly.entity_id
_entity_poly.type
_entity_poly.pdbx_seq_one_letter_code
_entity_poly.pdbx_strand_id
1 'polypeptide(L)'
;MKIVASKKSQNELLKEARVQELEGKMQDAIKSYSQVIRKDPLQAGAYNRLMILYRKLKDYKKELAIIKQAIGAYEKDIKDDQQIWKKANRKSARLSLSLAKSMGLLNDKGLPVYEDPQILTWRKRQETVQKKIKTPPKPQKKKAVARRKK
;
A
#
# COMPACT_ATOMS: atom_id res chain seq x y z
N MET A 1 -29.69 -25.13 9.04
CA MET A 1 -29.56 -23.73 8.59
C MET A 1 -28.11 -23.31 8.72
N LYS A 2 -27.49 -22.82 7.64
CA LYS A 2 -26.09 -22.34 7.66
C LYS A 2 -26.04 -21.06 8.47
N ILE A 3 -25.21 -21.04 9.52
CA ILE A 3 -24.88 -19.85 10.29
C ILE A 3 -24.31 -18.84 9.29
N VAL A 4 -25.08 -17.81 8.96
CA VAL A 4 -24.57 -16.66 8.21
C VAL A 4 -23.67 -15.93 9.19
N ALA A 5 -22.39 -16.28 9.23
CA ALA A 5 -21.38 -15.51 9.95
C ALA A 5 -21.51 -14.07 9.45
N SER A 6 -21.98 -13.18 10.34
CA SER A 6 -22.07 -11.76 10.06
C SER A 6 -20.73 -11.30 9.49
N LYS A 7 -20.71 -10.95 8.20
CA LYS A 7 -19.49 -10.50 7.53
C LYS A 7 -19.10 -9.17 8.17
N LYS A 8 -18.11 -9.19 9.08
CA LYS A 8 -17.57 -7.99 9.75
C LYS A 8 -17.40 -6.82 8.77
N SER A 9 -17.84 -5.64 9.18
CA SER A 9 -17.64 -4.39 8.45
C SER A 9 -16.14 -4.06 8.32
N GLN A 10 -15.78 -3.20 7.36
CA GLN A 10 -14.38 -2.80 7.20
C GLN A 10 -13.83 -2.09 8.45
N ASN A 11 -14.67 -1.34 9.14
CA ASN A 11 -14.31 -0.63 10.37
C ASN A 11 -14.05 -1.61 11.52
N GLU A 12 -14.87 -2.66 11.65
CA GLU A 12 -14.66 -3.71 12.64
C GLU A 12 -13.37 -4.49 12.35
N LEU A 13 -13.14 -4.87 11.09
CA LEU A 13 -11.89 -5.53 10.67
C LEU A 13 -10.67 -4.66 10.94
N LEU A 14 -10.77 -3.35 10.74
CA LEU A 14 -9.68 -2.41 11.01
C LEU A 14 -9.41 -2.27 12.52
N LYS A 15 -10.46 -2.24 13.35
CA LYS A 15 -10.33 -2.24 14.82
C LYS A 15 -9.68 -3.53 15.31
N GLU A 16 -10.17 -4.68 14.83
CA GLU A 16 -9.63 -6.00 15.16
C GLU A 16 -8.15 -6.13 14.76
N ALA A 17 -7.79 -5.70 13.55
CA ALA A 17 -6.40 -5.75 13.08
C ALA A 17 -5.46 -4.94 13.98
N ARG A 18 -5.90 -3.78 14.47
CA ARG A 18 -5.12 -2.97 15.42
C ARG A 18 -4.96 -3.67 16.77
N VAL A 19 -6.03 -4.27 17.29
CA VAL A 19 -5.96 -5.03 18.56
C VAL A 19 -4.98 -6.20 18.42
N GLN A 20 -5.08 -6.98 17.34
CA GLN A 20 -4.15 -8.08 17.07
C GLN A 20 -2.69 -7.60 16.93
N GLU A 21 -2.48 -6.43 16.32
CA GLU A 21 -1.15 -5.82 16.22
C GLU A 21 -0.60 -5.42 17.60
N LEU A 22 -1.44 -4.86 18.48
CA LEU A 22 -1.07 -4.51 19.86
C LEU A 22 -0.78 -5.75 20.71
N GLU A 23 -1.52 -6.83 20.51
CA GLU A 23 -1.31 -8.13 21.17
C GLU A 23 -0.10 -8.90 20.62
N GLY A 24 0.61 -8.36 19.62
CA GLY A 24 1.76 -9.03 19.01
C GLY A 24 1.39 -10.18 18.07
N LYS A 25 0.10 -10.42 17.80
CA LYS A 25 -0.41 -11.43 16.85
C LYS A 25 -0.23 -10.96 15.42
N MET A 26 1.03 -10.81 14.98
CA MET A 26 1.38 -10.21 13.70
C MET A 26 0.74 -10.91 12.49
N GLN A 27 0.65 -12.25 12.50
CA GLN A 27 0.07 -12.99 11.38
C GLN A 27 -1.44 -12.77 11.26
N ASP A 28 -2.15 -12.66 12.38
CA ASP A 28 -3.59 -12.41 12.36
C ASP A 28 -3.88 -10.95 12.01
N ALA A 29 -3.09 -10.00 12.51
CA ALA A 29 -3.17 -8.60 12.11
C ALA A 29 -2.97 -8.46 10.58
N ILE A 30 -2.00 -9.18 9.98
CA ILE A 30 -1.80 -9.20 8.52
C ILE A 30 -3.05 -9.71 7.81
N LYS A 31 -3.67 -10.80 8.27
CA LYS A 31 -4.91 -11.33 7.66
C LYS A 31 -6.03 -10.30 7.73
N SER A 32 -6.23 -9.68 8.89
CA SER A 32 -7.30 -8.71 9.13
C SER A 32 -7.11 -7.45 8.28
N TYR A 33 -5.90 -6.86 8.26
CA TYR A 33 -5.60 -5.73 7.37
C TYR A 33 -5.72 -6.09 5.89
N SER A 34 -5.37 -7.33 5.50
CA SER A 34 -5.55 -7.81 4.12
C SER A 34 -7.03 -7.93 3.73
N GLN A 35 -7.92 -8.25 4.68
CA GLN A 35 -9.36 -8.22 4.43
C GLN A 35 -9.89 -6.79 4.32
N VAL A 36 -9.34 -5.84 5.08
CA VAL A 36 -9.68 -4.42 4.96
C VAL A 36 -9.40 -3.92 3.55
N ILE A 37 -8.18 -4.11 3.01
CA ILE A 37 -7.83 -3.62 1.65
C ILE A 37 -8.60 -4.32 0.52
N ARG A 38 -9.16 -5.51 0.78
CA ARG A 38 -10.04 -6.19 -0.19
C ARG A 38 -11.44 -5.60 -0.23
N LYS A 39 -11.91 -5.06 0.90
CA LYS A 39 -13.21 -4.38 1.01
C LYS A 39 -13.11 -2.92 0.60
N ASP A 40 -12.05 -2.25 1.03
CA ASP A 40 -11.74 -0.86 0.72
C ASP A 40 -10.32 -0.76 0.16
N PRO A 41 -10.18 -0.77 -1.18
CA PRO A 41 -8.90 -0.65 -1.86
C PRO A 41 -8.19 0.69 -1.64
N LEU A 42 -8.85 1.70 -1.06
CA LEU A 42 -8.34 3.05 -0.83
C LEU A 42 -8.09 3.34 0.66
N GLN A 43 -8.07 2.31 1.50
CA GLN A 43 -7.72 2.47 2.91
C GLN A 43 -6.19 2.57 3.11
N ALA A 44 -5.61 3.76 2.93
CA ALA A 44 -4.17 4.03 3.10
C ALA A 44 -3.58 3.45 4.40
N GLY A 45 -4.32 3.61 5.50
CA GLY A 45 -3.93 3.15 6.82
C GLY A 45 -3.67 1.64 6.87
N ALA A 46 -4.47 0.83 6.19
CA ALA A 46 -4.30 -0.62 6.17
C ALA A 46 -3.05 -1.03 5.38
N TYR A 47 -2.78 -0.39 4.24
CA TYR A 47 -1.54 -0.61 3.49
C TYR A 47 -0.30 -0.25 4.31
N ASN A 48 -0.30 0.92 4.95
CA ASN A 48 0.82 1.36 5.78
C ASN A 48 1.13 0.37 6.91
N ARG A 49 0.09 -0.17 7.55
CA ARG A 49 0.23 -1.17 8.61
C ARG A 49 0.77 -2.50 8.08
N LEU A 50 0.29 -2.98 6.94
CA LEU A 50 0.82 -4.17 6.29
C LEU A 50 2.31 -4.02 5.92
N MET A 51 2.71 -2.87 5.38
CA MET A 51 4.12 -2.60 5.06
C MET A 51 5.00 -2.63 6.32
N ILE A 52 4.53 -2.02 7.42
CA ILE A 52 5.25 -2.06 8.71
C ILE A 52 5.35 -3.49 9.24
N LEU A 53 4.28 -4.28 9.17
CA LEU A 53 4.27 -5.67 9.64
C LEU A 53 5.25 -6.54 8.82
N TYR A 54 5.20 -6.48 7.49
CA TYR A 54 6.14 -7.22 6.65
C TYR A 54 7.59 -6.76 6.83
N ARG A 55 7.81 -5.45 7.06
CA ARG A 55 9.13 -4.91 7.41
C ARG A 55 9.66 -5.48 8.72
N LYS A 56 8.81 -5.59 9.76
CA LYS A 56 9.18 -6.22 11.04
C LYS A 56 9.53 -7.70 10.87
N LEU A 57 8.79 -8.40 10.00
CA LEU A 57 9.06 -9.79 9.63
C LEU A 57 10.26 -9.97 8.69
N LYS A 58 10.88 -8.87 8.22
CA LYS A 58 11.94 -8.85 7.18
C LYS A 58 11.52 -9.55 5.87
N ASP A 59 10.22 -9.68 5.63
CA ASP A 59 9.67 -10.24 4.39
C ASP A 59 9.53 -9.12 3.35
N TYR A 60 10.67 -8.68 2.84
CA TYR A 60 10.75 -7.57 1.88
C TYR A 60 10.04 -7.89 0.56
N LYS A 61 9.93 -9.17 0.19
CA LYS A 61 9.21 -9.60 -1.01
C LYS A 61 7.71 -9.32 -0.87
N LYS A 62 7.10 -9.70 0.26
CA LYS A 62 5.70 -9.39 0.53
C LYS A 62 5.47 -7.90 0.78
N GLU A 63 6.40 -7.21 1.46
CA GLU A 63 6.33 -5.74 1.59
C GLU A 63 6.26 -5.06 0.22
N LEU A 64 7.12 -5.46 -0.73
CA LEU A 64 7.13 -4.92 -2.08
C LEU A 64 5.81 -5.19 -2.83
N ALA A 65 5.23 -6.38 -2.65
CA ALA A 65 3.94 -6.71 -3.25
C ALA A 65 2.81 -5.80 -2.74
N ILE A 66 2.77 -5.55 -1.42
CA ILE A 66 1.78 -4.64 -0.81
C ILE A 66 1.97 -3.21 -1.32
N ILE A 67 3.21 -2.72 -1.43
CA ILE A 67 3.49 -1.38 -1.97
C ILE A 67 2.96 -1.23 -3.39
N LYS A 68 3.22 -2.21 -4.26
CA LYS A 68 2.73 -2.21 -5.64
C LYS A 68 1.21 -2.24 -5.72
N GLN A 69 0.57 -3.04 -4.86
CA GLN A 69 -0.88 -3.11 -4.77
C GLN A 69 -1.48 -1.76 -4.33
N ALA A 70 -0.88 -1.10 -3.33
CA ALA A 70 -1.32 0.21 -2.86
C ALA A 70 -1.24 1.26 -3.97
N ILE A 71 -0.09 1.37 -4.65
CA ILE A 71 0.10 2.31 -5.77
C ILE A 71 -0.91 2.02 -6.88
N GLY A 72 -1.06 0.76 -7.29
CA GLY A 72 -1.98 0.40 -8.36
C GLY A 72 -3.45 0.66 -8.04
N ALA A 73 -3.88 0.48 -6.79
CA ALA A 73 -5.25 0.77 -6.38
C ALA A 73 -5.57 2.27 -6.48
N TYR A 74 -4.65 3.12 -6.00
CA TYR A 74 -4.82 4.58 -6.05
C TYR A 74 -4.68 5.15 -7.46
N GLU A 75 -3.70 4.67 -8.24
CA GLU A 75 -3.57 5.10 -9.64
C GLU A 75 -4.80 4.71 -10.47
N LYS A 76 -5.42 3.56 -10.17
CA LYS A 76 -6.67 3.15 -10.80
C LYS A 76 -7.81 4.08 -10.43
N ASP A 77 -7.99 4.38 -9.15
CA ASP A 77 -9.04 5.28 -8.66
C ASP A 77 -8.95 6.67 -9.28
N ILE A 78 -7.76 7.29 -9.25
CA ILE A 78 -7.48 8.57 -9.90
C ILE A 78 -7.82 8.51 -11.39
N LYS A 79 -7.48 7.41 -12.07
CA LYS A 79 -7.78 7.23 -13.49
C LYS A 79 -9.28 7.11 -13.74
N ASP A 80 -10.00 6.36 -12.91
CA ASP A 80 -11.45 6.17 -13.03
C ASP A 80 -12.17 7.51 -12.84
N ASP A 81 -11.79 8.30 -11.83
CA ASP A 81 -12.27 9.67 -11.62
C ASP A 81 -11.98 10.59 -12.82
N GLN A 82 -10.75 10.52 -13.34
CA GLN A 82 -10.36 11.30 -14.52
C GLN A 82 -11.23 10.94 -15.74
N GLN A 83 -11.57 9.66 -15.92
CA GLN A 83 -12.41 9.21 -17.04
C GLN A 83 -13.86 9.64 -16.86
N ILE A 84 -14.41 9.56 -15.65
CA ILE A 84 -15.76 10.05 -15.33
C ILE A 84 -15.85 11.55 -15.64
N TRP A 85 -14.87 12.32 -15.18
CA TRP A 85 -14.82 13.76 -15.45
C TRP A 85 -14.72 14.06 -16.95
N LYS A 86 -13.80 13.39 -17.68
CA LYS A 86 -13.65 13.55 -19.13
C LYS A 86 -14.93 13.22 -19.89
N LYS A 87 -15.65 12.18 -19.48
CA LYS A 87 -16.93 11.77 -20.09
C LYS A 87 -18.01 12.84 -19.88
N ALA A 88 -18.12 13.39 -18.67
CA ALA A 88 -19.06 14.46 -18.36
C ALA A 88 -18.71 15.80 -19.03
N ASN A 89 -17.41 16.04 -19.29
CA ASN A 89 -16.88 17.34 -19.70
C ASN A 89 -16.18 17.32 -21.07
N ARG A 90 -16.64 16.53 -22.05
CA ARG A 90 -15.87 16.23 -23.28
C ARG A 90 -15.28 17.44 -24.03
N LYS A 91 -16.03 18.55 -24.13
CA LYS A 91 -15.57 19.79 -24.80
C LYS A 91 -14.58 20.58 -23.95
N SER A 92 -14.92 20.83 -22.68
CA SER A 92 -14.06 21.53 -21.72
C SER A 92 -12.80 20.74 -21.41
N ALA A 93 -12.89 19.42 -21.26
CA ALA A 93 -11.76 18.51 -21.08
C ALA A 93 -10.70 18.65 -22.17
N ARG A 94 -11.08 18.86 -23.44
CA ARG A 94 -10.11 19.06 -24.53
C ARG A 94 -9.33 20.37 -24.37
N LEU A 95 -10.02 21.47 -24.08
CA LEU A 95 -9.41 22.79 -23.88
C LEU A 95 -8.60 22.86 -22.58
N SER A 96 -9.15 22.32 -21.49
CA SER A 96 -8.48 22.21 -20.19
C SER A 96 -7.25 21.30 -20.28
N LEU A 97 -7.25 20.25 -21.10
CA LEU A 97 -6.09 19.37 -21.28
C LEU A 97 -4.96 20.07 -22.05
N SER A 98 -5.27 20.82 -23.12
CA SER A 98 -4.26 21.62 -23.82
C SER A 98 -3.64 22.68 -22.91
N LEU A 99 -4.49 23.34 -22.10
CA LEU A 99 -4.04 24.32 -21.11
C LEU A 99 -3.20 23.68 -20.00
N ALA A 100 -3.67 22.57 -19.41
CA ALA A 100 -2.94 21.87 -18.36
C ALA A 100 -1.58 21.34 -18.86
N LYS A 101 -1.51 20.87 -20.12
CA LYS A 101 -0.25 20.47 -20.76
C LYS A 101 0.68 21.67 -20.97
N SER A 102 0.18 22.81 -21.47
CA SER A 102 1.01 24.01 -21.64
C SER A 102 1.48 24.60 -20.31
N MET A 103 0.71 24.42 -19.23
CA MET A 103 1.08 24.80 -17.87
C MET A 103 2.03 23.80 -17.19
N GLY A 104 2.41 22.70 -17.85
CA GLY A 104 3.30 21.69 -17.28
C GLY A 104 2.69 20.87 -16.13
N LEU A 105 1.36 20.89 -15.99
CA LEU A 105 0.64 20.12 -14.97
C LEU A 105 0.46 18.65 -15.35
N LEU A 106 0.78 18.28 -16.60
CA LEU A 106 0.69 16.93 -17.13
C LEU A 106 2.06 16.50 -17.69
N ASN A 107 2.45 15.25 -17.43
CA ASN A 107 3.62 14.65 -18.09
C ASN A 107 3.28 14.24 -19.53
N ASP A 108 4.26 13.72 -20.28
CA ASP A 108 4.08 13.31 -21.68
C ASP A 108 3.01 12.23 -21.90
N LYS A 109 2.70 11.46 -20.84
CA LYS A 109 1.65 10.44 -20.83
C LYS A 109 0.26 11.02 -20.49
N GLY A 110 0.16 12.34 -20.30
CA GLY A 110 -1.08 13.02 -19.92
C GLY A 110 -1.52 12.77 -18.47
N LEU A 111 -0.61 12.32 -17.61
CA LEU A 111 -0.86 12.10 -16.19
C LEU A 111 -0.50 13.36 -15.40
N PRO A 112 -1.23 13.70 -14.32
CA PRO A 112 -0.87 14.79 -13.42
C PRO A 112 0.60 14.70 -12.97
N VAL A 113 1.31 15.83 -13.02
CA VAL A 113 2.67 15.97 -12.47
C VAL A 113 2.62 16.01 -10.94
N TYR A 114 1.51 16.47 -10.36
CA TYR A 114 1.25 16.34 -8.93
C TYR A 114 0.73 14.95 -8.60
N GLU A 115 1.58 14.13 -7.99
CA GLU A 115 1.20 12.84 -7.41
C GLU A 115 0.78 13.04 -5.94
N ASP A 116 -0.23 12.28 -5.50
CA ASP A 116 -0.65 12.26 -4.10
C ASP A 116 0.59 12.04 -3.19
N PRO A 117 0.79 12.87 -2.14
CA PRO A 117 1.89 12.71 -1.20
C PRO A 117 2.07 11.28 -0.68
N GLN A 118 0.95 10.56 -0.49
CA GLN A 118 0.92 9.17 -0.08
C GLN A 118 1.58 8.25 -1.12
N ILE A 119 1.25 8.39 -2.42
CA ILE A 119 1.85 7.61 -3.51
C ILE A 119 3.36 7.87 -3.60
N LEU A 120 3.78 9.14 -3.47
CA LEU A 120 5.19 9.50 -3.45
C LEU A 120 5.95 8.81 -2.31
N THR A 121 5.36 8.77 -1.11
CA THR A 121 5.98 8.08 0.04
C THR A 121 6.13 6.58 -0.23
N TRP A 122 5.13 5.95 -0.84
CA TRP A 122 5.16 4.54 -1.19
C TRP A 122 6.18 4.23 -2.28
N ARG A 123 6.35 5.10 -3.29
CA ARG A 123 7.39 4.93 -4.32
C ARG A 123 8.80 5.03 -3.74
N LYS A 124 9.07 6.01 -2.88
CA LYS A 124 10.35 6.11 -2.15
C LYS A 124 10.61 4.85 -1.33
N ARG A 125 9.57 4.32 -0.67
CA ARG A 125 9.67 3.06 0.08
C ARG A 125 9.92 1.88 -0.85
N GLN A 126 9.24 1.81 -1.99
CA GLN A 126 9.41 0.79 -3.01
C GLN A 126 10.87 0.66 -3.43
N GLU A 127 11.51 1.78 -3.77
CA GLU A 127 12.92 1.82 -4.16
C GLU A 127 13.83 1.28 -3.05
N THR A 128 13.58 1.70 -1.81
CA THR A 128 14.34 1.25 -0.64
C THR A 128 14.22 -0.27 -0.45
N VAL A 129 13.01 -0.81 -0.58
CA VAL A 129 12.74 -2.24 -0.43
C VAL A 129 13.37 -3.04 -1.58
N GLN A 130 13.30 -2.52 -2.81
CA GLN A 130 13.97 -3.13 -3.96
C GLN A 130 15.48 -3.21 -3.79
N LYS A 131 16.12 -2.14 -3.29
CA LYS A 131 17.56 -2.15 -2.97
C LYS A 131 17.89 -3.21 -1.92
N LYS A 132 17.07 -3.34 -0.85
CA LYS A 132 17.26 -4.37 0.19
C LYS A 132 17.09 -5.80 -0.32
N ILE A 133 16.22 -6.02 -1.31
CA ILE A 133 16.07 -7.33 -1.95
C ILE A 133 17.29 -7.64 -2.83
N LYS A 134 17.79 -6.66 -3.59
CA LYS A 134 18.96 -6.83 -4.49
C LYS A 134 20.27 -6.98 -3.71
N THR A 135 20.41 -6.30 -2.58
CA THR A 135 21.60 -6.34 -1.73
C THR A 135 21.21 -6.89 -0.35
N PRO A 136 21.06 -8.21 -0.20
CA PRO A 136 20.69 -8.80 1.08
C PRO A 136 21.79 -8.49 2.12
N PRO A 137 21.42 -8.10 3.35
CA PRO A 137 22.41 -7.82 4.38
C PRO A 137 23.27 -9.07 4.63
N LYS A 138 24.60 -8.88 4.77
CA LYS A 138 25.53 -9.96 5.16
C LYS A 138 24.96 -10.68 6.40
N PRO A 139 24.99 -12.03 6.45
CA PRO A 139 24.50 -12.75 7.61
C PRO A 139 25.24 -12.25 8.86
N GLN A 140 24.50 -11.64 9.79
CA GLN A 140 25.04 -11.26 11.08
C GLN A 140 25.49 -12.56 11.76
N LYS A 141 26.81 -12.73 11.95
CA LYS A 141 27.36 -13.84 12.72
C LYS A 141 26.64 -13.83 14.07
N LYS A 142 25.78 -14.83 14.31
CA LYS A 142 25.20 -15.05 15.64
C LYS A 142 26.41 -15.21 16.57
N LYS A 143 26.63 -14.27 17.49
CA LYS A 143 27.62 -14.46 18.55
C LYS A 143 27.22 -15.77 19.26
N ALA A 144 28.05 -16.79 19.13
CA ALA A 144 27.85 -18.04 19.83
C ALA A 144 27.78 -17.69 21.32
N VAL A 145 26.59 -17.84 21.91
CA VAL A 145 26.45 -17.79 23.35
C VAL A 145 27.18 -19.02 23.85
N ALA A 146 28.40 -18.84 24.32
CA ALA A 146 29.19 -19.88 24.94
C ALA A 146 28.34 -20.45 26.09
N ARG A 147 27.84 -21.67 25.91
CA ARG A 147 27.28 -22.47 27.00
C ARG A 147 28.39 -22.64 28.04
N ARG A 148 28.36 -21.83 29.10
CA ARG A 148 29.08 -22.15 30.34
C ARG A 148 28.37 -23.35 30.95
N LYS A 149 28.95 -24.54 30.77
CA LYS A 149 28.65 -25.68 31.63
C LYS A 149 29.22 -25.36 33.01
N LYS A 150 28.38 -25.35 34.02
CA LYS A 150 28.74 -25.64 35.41
C LYS A 150 27.98 -26.89 35.79
#